data_AF-A0AAW9IZB3-F1
#
_entry.id   AF-A0AAW9IZB3-F1
#
_cell.length_a   1.000
_cell.length_b   1.000
_cell.length_c   1.000
_cell.angle_alpha   90.00
_cell.angle_beta   90.00
_cell.angle_gamma   90.00
#
_symmetry.space_group_name_H-M   'P 1'
#
loop_
_entity.id
_entity.type
_entity.pdbx_description
1 polymer ?
#
loop_
_entity_poly.entity_id
_entity_poly.type
_entity_poly.pdbx_seq_one_letter_code
_entity_poly.pdbx_strand_id
1 'polypeptide(L)'
;MDNDLKSLWEKTLNIIKGEMSEVSFNTWIKSCEPISISSNTIKISVPNSFTQDILEKRYKDLVVNSIEAACAKVYKVEFIVASDVQEAEEREEKKSNFDDKVSI
;
A
#
# COMPACT_ATOMS: atom_id res chain seq x y z
N MET A 1 -15.95 0.92 -2.69
CA MET A 1 -15.04 1.84 -1.96
C MET A 1 -13.58 1.69 -2.43
N ASP A 2 -13.32 0.82 -3.41
CA ASP A 2 -12.00 0.54 -4.00
C ASP A 2 -11.54 1.62 -5.00
N ASN A 3 -12.51 2.29 -5.65
CA ASN A 3 -12.25 3.39 -6.59
C ASN A 3 -11.57 4.59 -5.90
N ASP A 4 -11.93 4.89 -4.65
CA ASP A 4 -11.37 6.02 -3.91
C ASP A 4 -9.88 5.79 -3.56
N LEU A 5 -9.51 4.55 -3.21
CA LEU A 5 -8.13 4.19 -2.89
C LEU A 5 -7.23 4.22 -4.14
N LYS A 6 -7.70 3.64 -5.25
CA LYS A 6 -6.96 3.67 -6.52
C LYS A 6 -6.79 5.11 -7.02
N SER A 7 -7.86 5.92 -6.99
CA SER A 7 -7.78 7.33 -7.39
C SER A 7 -6.86 8.14 -6.48
N LEU A 8 -6.87 7.89 -5.17
CA LEU A 8 -5.93 8.51 -4.23
C LEU A 8 -4.49 8.13 -4.58
N TRP A 9 -4.22 6.86 -4.87
CA TRP A 9 -2.90 6.42 -5.25
C TRP A 9 -2.43 7.02 -6.57
N GLU A 10 -3.28 7.11 -7.60
CA GLU A 10 -2.92 7.78 -8.86
C GLU A 10 -2.54 9.24 -8.65
N LYS A 11 -3.27 9.97 -7.80
CA LYS A 11 -2.90 11.34 -7.42
C LYS A 11 -1.56 11.39 -6.68
N THR A 12 -1.36 10.45 -5.76
CA THR A 12 -0.10 10.30 -5.01
C THR A 12 1.08 10.04 -5.96
N LEU A 13 0.92 9.14 -6.94
CA LEU A 13 1.94 8.82 -7.94
C LEU A 13 2.32 10.05 -8.78
N ASN A 14 1.33 10.87 -9.16
CA ASN A 14 1.60 12.10 -9.92
C ASN A 14 2.42 13.11 -9.12
N ILE A 15 2.19 13.22 -7.80
CA ILE A 15 2.98 14.08 -6.92
C ILE A 15 4.41 13.54 -6.80
N ILE A 16 4.56 12.25 -6.45
CA ILE A 16 5.87 11.61 -6.28
C ILE A 16 6.71 11.72 -7.56
N LYS A 17 6.09 11.60 -8.74
CA LYS A 17 6.77 11.72 -10.03
C LYS A 17 7.40 13.10 -10.25
N GLY A 18 6.89 14.15 -9.61
CA GLY A 18 7.49 15.49 -9.64
C GLY A 18 8.64 15.67 -8.62
N GLU A 19 8.64 14.88 -7.55
CA GLU A 19 9.58 15.03 -6.43
C GLU A 19 10.81 14.12 -6.53
N MET A 20 10.85 13.21 -7.50
CA MET A 20 11.99 12.30 -7.71
C MET A 20 12.33 12.11 -9.18
N SER A 21 13.52 11.58 -9.47
CA SER A 21 13.92 11.29 -10.85
C SER A 21 13.06 10.19 -11.47
N GLU A 22 12.85 10.25 -12.79
CA GLU A 22 12.07 9.25 -13.52
C GLU A 22 12.62 7.82 -13.33
N VAL A 23 13.94 7.67 -13.30
CA VAL A 23 14.59 6.37 -13.05
C VAL A 23 14.23 5.87 -11.65
N SER A 24 14.39 6.71 -10.63
CA SER A 24 14.05 6.33 -9.25
C SER A 24 12.57 5.98 -9.11
N PHE A 25 11.67 6.74 -9.74
CA PHE A 25 10.23 6.44 -9.73
C PHE A 25 9.93 5.07 -10.36
N ASN A 26 10.47 4.83 -11.55
CA ASN A 26 10.27 3.57 -12.28
C ASN A 26 10.86 2.36 -11.53
N THR A 27 11.95 2.55 -10.80
CA THR A 27 12.60 1.47 -10.04
C THR A 27 11.88 1.16 -8.73
N TRP A 28 11.46 2.18 -7.98
CA TRP A 28 11.00 1.99 -6.59
C TRP A 28 9.48 2.07 -6.42
N ILE A 29 8.80 2.94 -7.17
CA ILE A 29 7.41 3.32 -6.88
C ILE A 29 6.43 2.73 -7.90
N LYS A 30 6.81 2.67 -9.18
CA LYS A 30 5.91 2.28 -10.28
C LYS A 30 5.31 0.88 -10.13
N SER A 31 6.04 -0.05 -9.52
CA SER A 31 5.57 -1.42 -9.27
C SER A 31 4.84 -1.60 -7.93
N CYS A 32 4.61 -0.52 -7.19
CA CYS A 32 3.91 -0.55 -5.91
C CYS A 32 2.41 -0.28 -6.10
N GLU A 33 1.57 -1.00 -5.35
CA GLU A 33 0.12 -0.86 -5.45
C GLU A 33 -0.54 -0.74 -4.06
N PRO A 34 -1.59 0.08 -3.92
CA PRO A 34 -2.31 0.18 -2.66
C PRO A 34 -3.18 -1.07 -2.49
N ILE A 35 -3.00 -1.79 -1.39
CA ILE A 35 -3.75 -3.02 -1.10
C ILE A 35 -5.04 -2.68 -0.36
N SER A 36 -4.90 -1.91 0.72
CA SER A 36 -6.03 -1.56 1.58
C SER A 36 -5.78 -0.29 2.36
N ILE A 37 -6.87 0.33 2.77
CA ILE A 37 -6.90 1.47 3.67
C ILE A 37 -7.76 1.10 4.87
N SER A 38 -7.24 1.22 6.08
CA SER A 38 -7.96 0.87 7.31
C SER A 38 -7.65 1.84 8.42
N SER A 39 -8.70 2.42 9.00
CA SER A 39 -8.69 3.44 10.07
C SER A 39 -7.83 4.68 9.75
N ASN A 40 -6.51 4.54 9.80
CA ASN A 40 -5.55 5.60 9.50
C ASN A 40 -4.23 5.07 8.92
N THR A 41 -4.23 3.86 8.37
CA THR A 41 -3.07 3.22 7.75
C THR A 41 -3.40 2.78 6.32
N ILE A 42 -2.50 3.06 5.38
CA ILE A 42 -2.54 2.56 4.01
C ILE A 42 -1.44 1.51 3.85
N LYS A 43 -1.84 0.32 3.37
CA LYS A 43 -0.95 -0.77 3.05
C LYS A 43 -0.61 -0.73 1.57
N ILE A 44 0.69 -0.76 1.25
CA ILE A 44 1.20 -0.69 -0.12
C ILE A 44 1.99 -1.98 -0.40
N SER A 45 1.60 -2.71 -1.43
CA SER A 45 2.34 -3.86 -1.92
C SER A 45 3.62 -3.41 -2.61
N VAL A 46 4.70 -4.15 -2.38
CA VAL A 46 5.99 -3.95 -3.04
C VAL A 46 6.47 -5.28 -3.64
N PRO A 47 7.26 -5.25 -4.73
CA PRO A 47 7.63 -6.47 -5.44
C PRO A 47 8.57 -7.40 -4.65
N ASN A 48 9.36 -6.87 -3.72
CA ASN A 48 10.31 -7.63 -2.92
C ASN A 48 10.75 -6.85 -1.66
N SER A 49 11.39 -7.55 -0.72
CA SER A 49 11.88 -6.98 0.54
C SER A 49 12.96 -5.91 0.36
N PHE A 50 13.74 -5.97 -0.73
CA PHE A 50 14.76 -4.94 -0.99
C PHE A 50 14.11 -3.61 -1.37
N THR A 51 13.06 -3.62 -2.19
CA THR A 51 12.24 -2.44 -2.48
C THR A 51 11.57 -1.92 -1.22
N GLN A 52 11.00 -2.80 -0.39
CA GLN A 52 10.43 -2.46 0.92
C GLN A 52 11.44 -1.65 1.76
N ASP A 53 12.64 -2.20 1.94
CA ASP A 53 13.69 -1.60 2.76
C ASP A 53 14.10 -0.20 2.29
N ILE A 54 14.20 -0.01 0.96
CA ILE A 54 14.56 1.28 0.38
C ILE A 54 13.43 2.29 0.55
N LEU A 55 12.18 1.87 0.35
CA LEU A 55 11.02 2.74 0.56
C LEU A 55 10.94 3.15 2.03
N GLU A 56 11.07 2.21 2.98
CA GLU A 56 11.02 2.48 4.42
C GLU A 56 12.11 3.45 4.87
N LYS A 57 13.34 3.27 4.39
CA LYS A 57 14.50 4.01 4.87
C LYS A 57 14.71 5.35 4.18
N ARG A 58 14.26 5.50 2.93
CA ARG A 58 14.60 6.67 2.10
C ARG A 58 13.41 7.45 1.59
N TYR A 59 12.30 6.78 1.29
CA TYR A 59 11.17 7.41 0.59
C TYR A 59 9.87 7.42 1.40
N LYS A 60 9.88 6.90 2.63
CA LYS A 60 8.69 6.79 3.48
C LYS A 60 8.04 8.16 3.70
N ASP A 61 8.83 9.15 4.08
CA ASP A 61 8.33 10.51 4.31
C ASP A 61 7.78 11.12 3.02
N LEU A 62 8.45 10.90 1.89
CA LEU A 62 7.97 11.36 0.58
C LEU A 62 6.60 10.76 0.24
N VAL A 63 6.41 9.45 0.45
CA VAL A 63 5.13 8.77 0.19
C VAL A 63 4.04 9.27 1.13
N VAL A 64 4.33 9.39 2.44
CA VAL A 64 3.37 9.91 3.43
C VAL A 64 2.93 11.34 3.08
N ASN A 65 3.89 12.23 2.80
CA ASN A 65 3.61 13.62 2.45
C ASN A 65 2.82 13.73 1.14
N SER A 66 3.12 12.88 0.16
CA SER A 66 2.40 12.85 -1.12
C SER A 66 0.95 12.39 -0.96
N ILE A 67 0.71 11.39 -0.09
CA ILE A 67 -0.65 10.94 0.24
C ILE A 67 -1.41 12.05 0.96
N GLU A 68 -0.77 12.70 1.94
CA GLU A 68 -1.37 13.82 2.67
C GLU A 68 -1.75 14.96 1.73
N ALA A 69 -0.86 15.33 0.80
CA ALA A 69 -1.15 16.35 -0.21
C ALA A 69 -2.30 15.94 -1.14
N ALA A 70 -2.46 14.64 -1.42
CA ALA A 70 -3.52 14.13 -2.31
C ALA A 70 -4.91 14.05 -1.66
N CYS A 71 -5.01 13.87 -0.34
CA CYS A 71 -6.29 13.71 0.38
C CYS A 71 -6.54 14.69 1.53
N ALA A 72 -5.61 15.61 1.79
CA ALA A 72 -5.61 16.54 2.93
C ALA A 72 -5.75 15.83 4.28
N LYS A 73 -5.25 14.60 4.40
CA LYS A 73 -5.29 13.79 5.62
C LYS A 73 -4.01 12.97 5.79
N VAL A 74 -3.49 12.96 7.00
CA VAL A 74 -2.30 12.17 7.35
C VAL A 74 -2.67 10.70 7.52
N TYR A 75 -2.01 9.84 6.76
CA TYR A 75 -2.08 8.39 6.89
C TYR A 75 -0.72 7.81 7.27
N LYS A 76 -0.72 6.76 8.08
CA LYS A 76 0.46 5.90 8.24
C LYS A 76 0.60 5.04 6.99
N VAL A 77 1.84 4.81 6.56
CA VAL A 77 2.13 3.95 5.42
C VAL A 77 2.90 2.74 5.90
N GLU A 78 2.44 1.57 5.48
CA GLU A 78 3.08 0.28 5.69
C GLU A 78 3.32 -0.38 4.33
N PHE A 79 4.57 -0.69 4.03
CA PHE A 79 4.93 -1.42 2.83
C PHE A 79 4.99 -2.91 3.14
N ILE A 80 4.40 -3.74 2.28
CA ILE A 80 4.26 -5.19 2.47
C ILE A 80 4.72 -5.88 1.18
N VAL A 81 5.52 -6.94 1.29
CA VAL A 81 5.95 -7.68 0.10
C VAL A 81 4.75 -8.43 -0.48
N ALA A 82 4.56 -8.37 -1.80
CA ALA A 82 3.40 -8.95 -2.47
C ALA A 82 3.18 -10.45 -2.16
N SER A 83 4.26 -11.19 -1.91
CA SER A 83 4.19 -12.60 -1.48
C SER A 83 3.54 -12.78 -0.10
N ASP A 84 3.72 -11.83 0.82
CA ASP A 84 3.15 -11.89 2.17
C ASP A 84 1.65 -11.52 2.17
N VAL A 85 1.19 -10.79 1.15
CA VAL A 85 -0.22 -10.41 0.98
C VAL A 85 -1.08 -11.64 0.71
N GLN A 86 -0.61 -12.55 -0.15
CA GLN A 86 -1.33 -13.79 -0.49
C GLN A 86 -1.52 -14.72 0.71
N GLU A 87 -0.53 -14.80 1.60
CA GLU A 87 -0.62 -15.64 2.80
C GLU A 87 -1.59 -15.09 3.86
N ALA A 88 -1.84 -13.77 3.87
CA ALA A 88 -2.78 -13.14 4.79
C ALA A 88 -4.24 -13.32 4.34
N GLU A 89 -4.51 -13.17 3.05
CA GLU A 89 -5.85 -13.33 2.46
C GLU A 89 -6.34 -14.80 2.57
N GLU A 90 -5.45 -15.78 2.34
CA GLU A 90 -5.78 -17.21 2.53
C GLU A 90 -6.09 -17.60 3.98
N ARG A 91 -5.62 -16.82 4.97
CA ARG A 91 -5.89 -17.07 6.40
C ARG A 91 -7.21 -16.44 6.86
N GLU A 92 -7.66 -15.35 6.25
CA GLU A 92 -8.94 -14.73 6.57
C GLU A 92 -10.13 -15.50 5.98
N GLU A 93 -10.01 -16.07 4.77
CA GLU A 93 -11.05 -16.93 4.19
C GLU A 93 -11.33 -18.20 5.01
N LYS A 94 -10.31 -18.78 5.65
CA LYS A 94 -10.48 -19.99 6.48
C LYS A 94 -11.17 -19.74 7.82
N LYS A 95 -11.18 -18.52 8.36
CA LYS A 95 -11.89 -18.19 9.60
C LYS A 95 -13.40 -17.99 9.38
N SER A 96 -13.78 -17.31 8.29
CA SER A 96 -15.19 -17.09 7.93
C SER A 96 -15.97 -18.40 7.76
N ASN A 97 -15.33 -19.45 7.25
CA ASN A 97 -15.98 -20.74 6.97
C ASN A 97 -16.14 -21.68 8.18
N PHE A 98 -15.61 -21.33 9.35
CA PHE A 98 -15.68 -22.18 10.55
C PHE A 98 -16.86 -21.80 11.47
N ASP A 99 -17.23 -20.52 11.52
CA ASP A 99 -18.33 -20.03 12.36
C ASP A 99 -19.73 -20.44 11.84
N ASP A 100 -19.89 -20.73 10.54
CA ASP A 100 -21.18 -21.17 9.95
C ASP A 100 -21.50 -22.66 10.17
N LYS A 101 -20.54 -23.48 10.65
CA LYS A 101 -20.76 -24.93 10.87
C LYS A 101 -20.96 -25.34 12.33
N VAL A 102 -20.82 -24.43 13.29
CA VAL A 102 -21.06 -24.70 14.72
C VAL A 102 -22.43 -24.16 15.11
N SER A 103 -23.48 -24.59 14.42
CA SER A 103 -24.89 -24.34 14.80
C SER A 103 -25.81 -25.47 14.37
N ILE A 104 -25.29 -26.71 14.37
CA ILE A 104 -26.08 -27.95 14.27
C ILE A 104 -25.90 -28.76 15.54
#